data_AF-A0A1N6IJT6-F1
#
_entry.id   AF-A0A1N6IJT6-F1
#
_cell.length_a   1.000
_cell.length_b   1.000
_cell.length_c   1.000
_cell.angle_alpha   90.00
_cell.angle_beta   90.00
_cell.angle_gamma   90.00
#
_symmetry.space_group_name_H-M   'P 1'
#
loop_
_entity.id
_entity.type
_entity.pdbx_description
1 polymer ?
#
loop_
_entity_poly.entity_id
_entity_poly.type
_entity_poly.pdbx_seq_one_letter_code
_entity_poly.pdbx_strand_id
1 'polypeptide(L)'
;MSEQKKENRREERQVKFRVNETEYEKLSYLAEQQGMSVPNFVKSKAQGTRLRNPKVEIEGAKEIARQLRYYNSNLNQLVKWINTNKTIYEPTELKAMEQQLAGIQEGVSGLWEQLSR
;
A
#
# COMPACT_ATOMS: atom_id res chain seq x y z
N MET A 1 -41.38 -7.49 24.65
CA MET A 1 -41.08 -6.30 23.81
C MET A 1 -39.60 -6.37 23.48
N SER A 2 -39.25 -6.84 22.28
CA SER A 2 -37.86 -7.02 21.86
C SER A 2 -37.19 -5.65 21.66
N GLU A 3 -36.16 -5.37 22.43
CA GLU A 3 -35.31 -4.19 22.26
C GLU A 3 -34.71 -4.20 20.84
N GLN A 4 -35.13 -3.24 20.01
CA GLN A 4 -34.48 -3.02 18.73
C GLN A 4 -33.07 -2.48 18.99
N LYS A 5 -32.07 -3.30 18.71
CA LYS A 5 -30.66 -2.93 18.73
C LYS A 5 -30.47 -1.67 17.89
N LYS A 6 -30.20 -0.53 18.54
CA LYS A 6 -29.94 0.75 17.89
C LYS A 6 -28.74 0.58 16.97
N GLU A 7 -28.96 0.73 15.68
CA GLU A 7 -27.91 0.57 14.68
C GLU A 7 -26.88 1.70 14.83
N ASN A 8 -25.62 1.34 15.03
CA ASN A 8 -24.53 2.30 15.21
C ASN A 8 -24.06 2.82 13.84
N ARG A 9 -24.82 3.77 13.28
CA ARG A 9 -24.54 4.39 11.97
C ARG A 9 -23.60 5.57 12.15
N ARG A 10 -22.55 5.64 11.32
CA ARG A 10 -21.65 6.81 11.25
C ARG A 10 -22.26 7.99 10.49
N GLU A 11 -23.22 7.73 9.61
CA GLU A 11 -23.85 8.75 8.75
C GLU A 11 -25.37 8.64 8.79
N GLU A 12 -26.03 9.79 8.79
CA GLU A 12 -27.45 9.91 9.12
C GLU A 12 -28.37 9.67 7.92
N ARG A 13 -27.92 9.93 6.69
CA ARG A 13 -28.75 9.88 5.48
C ARG A 13 -28.19 8.91 4.45
N GLN A 14 -29.09 8.09 3.89
CA GLN A 14 -28.79 7.16 2.80
C GLN A 14 -29.46 7.63 1.50
N VAL A 15 -28.71 7.63 0.41
CA VAL A 15 -29.24 7.86 -0.95
C VAL A 15 -29.19 6.53 -1.70
N LYS A 16 -30.33 6.04 -2.18
CA LYS A 16 -30.43 4.81 -2.97
C LYS A 16 -30.53 5.17 -4.45
N PHE A 17 -29.60 4.67 -5.26
CA PHE A 17 -29.66 4.78 -6.71
C PHE A 17 -30.06 3.41 -7.30
N ARG A 18 -30.81 3.44 -8.40
CA ARG A 18 -31.06 2.24 -9.21
C ARG A 18 -30.09 2.29 -10.39
N VAL A 19 -29.47 1.15 -10.68
CA VAL A 19 -28.53 0.96 -11.78
C VAL A 19 -28.91 -0.32 -12.51
N ASN A 20 -28.68 -0.33 -13.81
CA ASN A 20 -28.72 -1.56 -14.60
C ASN A 20 -27.40 -2.35 -14.44
N GLU A 21 -27.37 -3.58 -14.95
CA GLU A 21 -26.20 -4.46 -14.81
C GLU A 21 -24.94 -3.84 -15.43
N THR A 22 -25.06 -3.28 -16.64
CA THR A 22 -23.92 -2.69 -17.36
C THR A 22 -23.35 -1.45 -16.67
N GLU A 23 -24.18 -0.67 -15.98
CA GLU A 23 -23.77 0.48 -15.17
C GLU A 23 -23.10 0.01 -13.89
N TYR A 24 -23.64 -1.04 -13.26
CA TYR A 24 -23.06 -1.61 -12.05
C TYR A 24 -21.68 -2.22 -12.31
N GLU A 25 -21.48 -2.92 -13.41
CA GLU A 25 -20.18 -3.44 -13.84
C GLU A 25 -19.15 -2.32 -14.01
N LYS A 26 -19.52 -1.24 -14.72
CA LYS A 26 -18.64 -0.06 -14.90
C LYS A 26 -18.28 0.58 -13.57
N LEU A 27 -19.24 0.75 -12.66
CA LEU A 27 -18.98 1.28 -11.32
C LEU A 27 -18.10 0.35 -10.50
N SER A 28 -18.29 -0.97 -10.61
CA SER A 28 -17.48 -1.97 -9.93
C SER A 28 -16.04 -1.95 -10.40
N TYR A 29 -15.83 -1.93 -11.71
CA TYR A 29 -14.50 -1.81 -12.31
C TYR A 29 -13.77 -0.53 -11.88
N LEU A 30 -14.45 0.62 -11.92
CA LEU A 30 -13.87 1.90 -11.52
C LEU A 30 -13.58 1.96 -10.00
N ALA A 31 -14.44 1.35 -9.18
CA ALA A 31 -14.24 1.26 -7.74
C ALA A 31 -13.06 0.34 -7.40
N GLU A 32 -12.95 -0.79 -8.09
CA GLU A 32 -11.84 -1.74 -7.97
C GLU A 32 -10.51 -1.11 -8.35
N GLN A 33 -10.45 -0.38 -9.47
CA GLN A 33 -9.26 0.37 -9.88
C GLN A 33 -8.80 1.36 -8.80
N GLN A 34 -9.73 1.89 -8.01
CA GLN A 34 -9.49 2.85 -6.94
C GLN A 34 -9.33 2.19 -5.56
N GLY A 35 -9.39 0.86 -5.47
CA GLY A 35 -9.22 0.10 -4.22
C GLY A 35 -10.31 0.38 -3.18
N MET A 36 -11.49 0.80 -3.61
CA MET A 36 -12.61 1.16 -2.72
C MET A 36 -13.87 0.40 -3.10
N SER A 37 -14.84 0.34 -2.17
CA SER A 37 -16.14 -0.25 -2.47
C SER A 37 -16.95 0.65 -3.40
N VAL A 38 -17.87 0.07 -4.20
CA VAL A 38 -18.78 0.81 -5.09
C VAL A 38 -19.51 1.95 -4.38
N PRO A 39 -20.08 1.77 -3.16
CA PRO A 39 -20.72 2.87 -2.44
C PRO A 39 -19.76 4.00 -2.08
N ASN A 40 -18.53 3.69 -1.66
CA ASN A 40 -17.52 4.69 -1.32
C ASN A 40 -17.05 5.45 -2.56
N PHE A 41 -16.91 4.75 -3.69
CA PHE A 41 -16.56 5.36 -4.99
C PHE A 41 -17.62 6.36 -5.44
N VAL A 42 -18.89 5.95 -5.47
CA VAL A 42 -20.00 6.81 -5.89
C VAL A 42 -20.12 8.03 -4.96
N LYS A 43 -19.98 7.81 -3.65
CA LYS A 43 -19.99 8.90 -2.68
C LYS A 43 -18.83 9.88 -2.86
N SER A 44 -17.62 9.38 -3.08
CA SER A 44 -16.43 10.22 -3.30
C SER A 44 -16.53 11.01 -4.61
N LYS A 45 -17.07 10.39 -5.68
CA LYS A 45 -17.43 11.08 -6.93
C LYS A 45 -18.46 12.17 -6.71
N ALA A 46 -19.53 11.88 -5.96
CA ALA A 46 -20.59 12.84 -5.67
C ALA A 46 -20.13 14.03 -4.81
N GLN A 47 -19.15 13.81 -3.93
CA GLN A 47 -18.51 14.86 -3.14
C GLN A 47 -17.55 15.75 -3.94
N GLY A 48 -17.36 15.48 -5.24
CA GLY A 48 -16.47 16.25 -6.10
C GLY A 48 -14.98 15.94 -5.90
N THR A 49 -14.64 14.86 -5.19
CA THR A 49 -13.25 14.44 -5.02
C THR A 49 -12.65 14.13 -6.38
N ARG A 50 -11.52 14.76 -6.70
CA ARG A 50 -10.72 14.42 -7.88
C ARG A 50 -10.11 13.03 -7.68
N LEU A 51 -10.86 12.00 -8.08
CA LEU A 51 -10.37 10.63 -8.13
C LEU A 51 -9.31 10.53 -9.22
N ARG A 52 -8.05 10.53 -8.79
CA ARG A 52 -6.89 10.29 -9.64
C ARG A 52 -6.73 8.79 -9.77
N ASN A 53 -6.65 8.26 -10.99
CA ASN A 53 -6.33 6.86 -11.19
C ASN A 53 -4.95 6.57 -10.57
N PRO A 54 -4.82 5.54 -9.71
CA PRO A 54 -3.53 5.19 -9.16
C PRO A 54 -2.56 4.88 -10.30
N LYS A 55 -1.35 5.43 -10.22
CA LYS A 55 -0.32 5.25 -11.25
C LYS A 55 0.15 3.80 -11.37
N VAL A 56 -0.01 3.04 -10.29
CA VAL A 56 0.40 1.65 -10.18
C VAL A 56 -0.85 0.84 -9.90
N GLU A 57 -1.01 -0.26 -10.62
CA GLU A 57 -2.02 -1.27 -10.32
C GLU A 57 -1.89 -1.73 -8.86
N ILE A 58 -3.01 -1.95 -8.18
CA ILE A 58 -3.04 -2.25 -6.74
C ILE A 58 -2.17 -3.47 -6.40
N GLU A 59 -2.12 -4.45 -7.30
CA GLU A 59 -1.30 -5.64 -7.15
C GLU A 59 0.20 -5.33 -7.27
N GLY A 60 0.61 -4.52 -8.26
CA GLY A 60 1.98 -4.03 -8.37
C GLY A 60 2.41 -3.20 -7.17
N ALA A 61 1.52 -2.34 -6.64
CA ALA A 61 1.80 -1.53 -5.45
C ALA A 61 2.02 -2.40 -4.20
N LYS A 62 1.26 -3.49 -4.05
CA LYS A 62 1.44 -4.47 -2.95
C LYS A 62 2.78 -5.20 -3.06
N GLU A 63 3.17 -5.60 -4.27
CA GLU A 63 4.43 -6.28 -4.48
C GLU A 63 5.63 -5.36 -4.20
N ILE A 64 5.58 -4.12 -4.67
CA ILE A 64 6.59 -3.09 -4.35
C ILE A 64 6.68 -2.85 -2.85
N ALA A 65 5.54 -2.75 -2.16
CA ALA A 65 5.51 -2.61 -0.70
C ALA A 65 6.13 -3.83 0.02
N ARG A 66 5.91 -5.04 -0.51
CA ARG A 66 6.50 -6.29 0.00
C ARG A 66 8.03 -6.27 -0.13
N GLN A 67 8.53 -5.90 -1.31
CA GLN A 67 9.97 -5.81 -1.58
C GLN A 67 10.64 -4.72 -0.75
N LEU A 68 10.00 -3.55 -0.61
CA LEU A 68 10.49 -2.48 0.26
C LEU A 68 10.58 -2.94 1.72
N ARG A 69 9.59 -3.69 2.21
CA ARG A 69 9.61 -4.27 3.56
C ARG A 69 10.74 -5.28 3.74
N TYR A 70 11.05 -6.06 2.73
CA TYR A 70 12.18 -6.98 2.74
C TYR A 70 13.51 -6.23 2.89
N TYR A 71 13.75 -5.20 2.07
CA TYR A 71 14.94 -4.35 2.18
C TYR A 71 15.05 -3.64 3.54
N ASN A 72 13.94 -3.13 4.06
CA ASN A 72 13.90 -2.52 5.39
C ASN A 72 14.26 -3.53 6.51
N SER A 73 13.73 -4.76 6.43
CA SER A 73 14.07 -5.82 7.39
C SER A 73 15.57 -6.14 7.35
N ASN A 74 16.16 -6.25 6.17
CA ASN A 74 17.59 -6.53 6.01
C ASN A 74 18.45 -5.38 6.58
N LEU A 75 18.07 -4.12 6.30
CA LEU A 75 18.73 -2.95 6.88
C LEU A 75 18.64 -2.95 8.41
N ASN A 76 17.48 -3.27 8.98
CA ASN A 76 17.31 -3.35 10.44
C ASN A 76 18.15 -4.47 11.05
N GLN A 77 18.34 -5.59 10.35
CA GLN A 77 19.23 -6.66 10.80
C GLN A 77 20.68 -6.19 10.81
N LEU A 78 21.14 -5.49 9.78
CA LEU A 78 22.47 -4.86 9.74
C LEU A 78 22.66 -3.89 10.91
N VAL A 79 21.72 -2.97 11.12
CA VAL A 79 21.78 -2.01 12.22
C VAL A 79 21.83 -2.71 13.59
N LYS A 80 21.01 -3.76 13.80
CA LYS A 80 21.04 -4.55 15.03
C LYS A 80 22.38 -5.25 15.22
N TRP A 81 22.93 -5.83 14.16
CA TRP A 81 24.23 -6.50 14.19
C TRP A 81 25.34 -5.50 14.57
N ILE A 82 25.37 -4.31 13.95
CA ILE A 82 26.33 -3.23 14.30
C ILE A 82 26.21 -2.85 15.78
N ASN A 83 24.99 -2.59 16.24
CA ASN A 83 24.74 -2.14 17.61
C ASN A 83 25.05 -3.21 18.67
N THR A 84 24.99 -4.50 18.29
CA THR A 84 25.28 -5.63 19.16
C THR A 84 26.79 -5.90 19.22
N ASN A 85 27.44 -5.88 18.06
CA ASN A 85 28.87 -6.10 17.91
C ASN A 85 29.62 -4.76 17.99
N LYS A 86 29.62 -4.12 19.18
CA LYS A 86 30.32 -2.84 19.44
C LYS A 86 31.86 -2.94 19.46
N THR A 87 32.42 -4.06 19.00
CA THR A 87 33.86 -4.37 18.98
C THR A 87 34.44 -4.14 17.59
N ILE A 88 35.77 -4.09 17.50
CA ILE A 88 36.53 -3.95 16.26
C ILE A 88 36.04 -5.00 15.25
N TYR A 89 35.55 -4.55 14.11
CA TYR A 89 35.09 -5.42 13.03
C TYR A 89 36.28 -5.96 12.25
N GLU A 90 36.24 -7.24 11.92
CA GLU A 90 37.24 -7.80 11.01
C GLU A 90 37.05 -7.20 9.60
N PRO A 91 38.14 -6.96 8.83
CA PRO A 91 38.03 -6.37 7.49
C PRO A 91 37.12 -7.16 6.54
N THR A 92 37.02 -8.48 6.74
CA THR A 92 36.13 -9.37 6.00
C THR A 92 34.65 -9.12 6.32
N GLU A 93 34.32 -8.84 7.58
CA GLU A 93 32.97 -8.53 8.01
C GLU A 93 32.54 -7.17 7.47
N LEU A 94 33.40 -6.15 7.57
CA LEU A 94 33.14 -4.83 6.99
C LEU A 94 32.83 -4.91 5.50
N LYS A 95 33.63 -5.67 4.74
CA LYS A 95 33.41 -5.86 3.31
C LYS A 95 32.08 -6.56 3.00
N ALA A 96 31.68 -7.54 3.79
CA ALA A 96 30.40 -8.21 3.63
C ALA A 96 29.22 -7.25 3.88
N MET A 97 29.34 -6.36 4.86
CA MET A 97 28.31 -5.36 5.17
C MET A 97 28.20 -4.29 4.09
N GLU A 98 29.33 -3.83 3.56
CA GLU A 98 29.34 -2.91 2.42
C GLU A 98 28.62 -3.52 1.21
N GLN A 99 28.83 -4.81 0.94
CA GLN A 99 28.11 -5.53 -0.11
C GLN A 99 26.61 -5.63 0.16
N GLN A 100 26.21 -5.93 1.40
CA GLN A 100 24.80 -5.99 1.78
C GLN A 100 24.11 -4.62 1.70
N LEU A 101 24.79 -3.55 2.11
CA LEU A 101 24.30 -2.18 1.97
C LEU A 101 24.16 -1.78 0.49
N ALA A 102 25.17 -2.09 -0.33
CA ALA A 102 25.11 -1.83 -1.77
C ALA A 102 23.94 -2.57 -2.44
N GLY A 103 23.71 -3.84 -2.10
CA GLY A 103 22.58 -4.61 -2.62
C GLY A 103 21.21 -4.07 -2.17
N ILE A 104 21.10 -3.55 -0.94
CA ILE A 104 19.88 -2.87 -0.47
C ILE A 104 19.67 -1.56 -1.24
N GLN A 105 20.72 -0.77 -1.45
CA GLN A 105 20.64 0.49 -2.21
C GLN A 105 20.24 0.27 -3.66
N GLU A 106 20.84 -0.72 -4.33
CA GLU A 106 20.52 -1.08 -5.71
C GLU A 106 19.07 -1.56 -5.83
N GLY A 107 18.63 -2.44 -4.92
CA GLY A 107 17.26 -2.93 -4.89
C GLY A 107 16.20 -1.83 -4.67
N VAL A 108 16.46 -0.90 -3.74
CA VAL A 108 15.59 0.25 -3.51
C VAL A 108 15.59 1.21 -4.70
N SER A 109 16.73 1.42 -5.33
CA SER A 109 16.84 2.27 -6.54
C SER A 109 16.07 1.66 -7.71
N GLY A 110 16.16 0.34 -7.92
CA GLY A 110 15.39 -0.36 -8.94
C GLY A 110 13.88 -0.29 -8.70
N LEU A 111 13.43 -0.42 -7.45
CA LEU A 111 12.02 -0.20 -7.08
C LEU A 111 11.57 1.23 -7.37
N TRP A 112 12.43 2.21 -7.10
CA TRP A 112 12.14 3.62 -7.38
C TRP A 112 12.02 3.90 -8.87
N GLU A 113 12.90 3.33 -9.70
CA GLU A 113 12.80 3.44 -11.15
C GLU A 113 11.48 2.88 -11.69
N GLN A 114 11.06 1.71 -11.19
CA GLN A 114 9.78 1.09 -11.56
C GLN A 114 8.57 1.97 -11.22
N LEU A 115 8.62 2.71 -10.10
CA LEU A 115 7.56 3.65 -9.69
C LEU A 115 7.60 4.99 -10.45
N SER A 116 8.77 5.37 -10.96
CA SER A 116 8.99 6.64 -11.63
C SER A 116 8.67 6.64 -13.13
N ARG A 117 8.59 5.45 -13.74
CA ARG A 117 8.10 5.23 -15.11
C ARG A 117 6.58 5.37 -15.18
#